data_AF-A0A7Y5JXK2-F1
#
_entry.id   AF-A0A7Y5JXK2-F1
#
_cell.length_a   1.000
_cell.length_b   1.000
_cell.length_c   1.000
_cell.angle_alpha   90.00
_cell.angle_beta   90.00
_cell.angle_gamma   90.00
#
_symmetry.space_group_name_H-M   'P 1'
#
loop_
_entity.id
_entity.type
_entity.pdbx_description
1 polymer ?
#
loop_
_entity_poly.entity_id
_entity_poly.type
_entity_poly.pdbx_seq_one_letter_code
_entity_poly.pdbx_strand_id
1 'polypeptide(L)'
;TLRVEMGRLRGLLGDDLLASRPYRLVAGLAGDWLAVEAHLAAGDVASAMRAYRGPLLPRSVAPGVVRLRESIEGDVRTAILRSGRADLMSAWTRSASGADDYEMWLAQARVLGPGSPLLPLVQNQIQRLDRELGPA
;
A
#
# COMPACT_ATOMS: atom_id res chain seq x y z
N THR A 1 14.30 24.10 -14.88
CA THR A 1 13.03 24.81 -14.62
C THR A 1 11.86 23.95 -15.10
N LEU A 2 10.63 24.16 -14.62
CA LEU A 2 9.46 23.33 -15.00
C LEU A 2 9.29 23.20 -16.53
N ARG A 3 9.49 24.29 -17.28
CA ARG A 3 9.38 24.29 -18.74
C ARG A 3 10.35 23.30 -19.41
N VAL A 4 11.58 23.17 -18.88
CA VAL A 4 12.58 22.22 -19.39
C VAL A 4 12.15 20.78 -19.13
N GLU A 5 11.64 20.48 -17.93
CA GLU A 5 11.13 19.13 -17.64
C GLU A 5 9.90 18.77 -18.47
N MET A 6 8.99 19.72 -18.70
CA MET A 6 7.83 19.51 -19.57
C MET A 6 8.25 19.31 -21.04
N GLY A 7 9.31 20.00 -21.50
CA GLY A 7 9.90 19.76 -22.81
C GLY A 7 10.48 18.35 -22.94
N ARG A 8 11.21 17.88 -21.92
CA ARG A 8 11.70 16.49 -21.87
C ARG A 8 10.56 15.48 -21.91
N LEU A 9 9.50 15.72 -21.13
CA LEU A 9 8.35 14.84 -21.06
C LEU A 9 7.62 14.75 -22.41
N ARG A 10 7.46 15.88 -23.13
CA ARG A 10 6.93 15.89 -24.50
C ARG A 10 7.79 15.10 -25.48
N GLY A 11 9.11 15.21 -25.37
CA GLY A 11 10.02 14.40 -26.18
C GLY A 11 9.85 12.90 -25.97
N LEU A 12 9.38 12.45 -24.80
CA LEU A 12 9.13 11.05 -24.50
C LEU A 12 7.70 10.59 -24.86
N LEU A 13 6.70 11.45 -24.64
CA LEU A 13 5.28 11.10 -24.76
C LEU A 13 4.64 11.54 -26.08
N GLY A 14 5.34 12.35 -26.87
CA GLY A 14 4.75 13.08 -27.99
C GLY A 14 4.06 14.38 -27.54
N ASP A 15 3.79 15.25 -28.50
CA ASP A 15 3.27 16.60 -28.24
C ASP A 15 1.78 16.62 -27.90
N ASP A 16 1.02 15.61 -28.34
CA ASP A 16 -0.45 15.59 -28.22
C ASP A 16 -0.95 15.19 -26.82
N LEU A 17 -0.11 14.53 -26.02
CA LEU A 17 -0.52 14.00 -24.71
C LEU A 17 -0.42 15.02 -23.57
N LEU A 18 0.32 16.12 -23.77
CA LEU A 18 0.56 17.15 -22.74
C LEU A 18 0.13 18.54 -23.22
N ALA A 19 -1.12 18.89 -22.93
CA ALA A 19 -1.64 20.23 -23.12
C ALA A 19 -0.82 21.25 -22.30
N SER A 20 -0.65 22.46 -22.83
CA SER A 20 0.01 23.56 -22.14
C SER A 20 -0.99 24.61 -21.68
N ARG A 21 -0.64 25.31 -20.58
CA ARG A 21 -1.36 26.48 -20.02
C ARG A 21 -2.80 26.18 -19.54
N PRO A 22 -2.99 25.50 -18.39
CA PRO A 22 -1.98 24.87 -17.53
C PRO A 22 -1.52 23.52 -18.10
N TYR A 23 -0.38 23.01 -17.61
CA TYR A 23 0.10 21.68 -18.03
C TYR A 23 -0.89 20.60 -17.59
N ARG A 24 -1.41 19.81 -18.53
CA ARG A 24 -2.36 18.72 -18.27
C ARG A 24 -2.09 17.54 -19.18
N LEU A 25 -2.11 16.33 -18.61
CA LEU A 25 -2.18 15.10 -19.39
C LEU A 25 -3.61 14.96 -19.93
N VAL A 26 -3.75 14.73 -21.23
CA VAL A 26 -5.06 14.61 -21.92
C VAL A 26 -5.39 13.19 -22.37
N ALA A 27 -4.60 12.21 -21.92
CA ALA A 27 -4.87 10.79 -22.10
C ALA A 27 -5.42 10.16 -20.81
N GLY A 28 -6.12 9.03 -20.98
CA GLY A 28 -6.43 8.15 -19.87
C GLY A 28 -5.15 7.65 -19.21
N LEU A 29 -5.07 7.76 -17.89
CA LEU A 29 -3.95 7.28 -17.11
C LEU A 29 -4.27 5.91 -16.53
N ALA A 30 -3.36 4.98 -16.72
CA ALA A 30 -3.32 3.74 -15.97
C ALA A 30 -2.19 3.83 -14.94
N GLY A 31 -2.42 3.28 -13.77
CA GLY A 31 -1.46 3.18 -12.68
C GLY A 31 -1.78 1.92 -11.88
N ASP A 32 -0.76 1.25 -11.36
CA ASP A 32 -0.94 0.09 -10.50
C ASP A 32 -1.73 0.45 -9.23
N TRP A 33 -1.50 1.64 -8.68
CA TRP A 33 -2.29 2.14 -7.55
C TRP A 33 -3.76 2.37 -7.87
N LEU A 34 -4.10 2.79 -9.10
CA LEU A 34 -5.50 2.94 -9.51
C LEU A 34 -6.23 1.59 -9.52
N ALA A 35 -5.52 0.50 -9.83
CA ALA A 35 -6.09 -0.83 -9.75
C ALA A 35 -6.35 -1.25 -8.30
N VAL A 36 -5.47 -0.90 -7.36
CA VAL A 36 -5.68 -1.12 -5.92
C VAL A 36 -6.94 -0.38 -5.45
N GLU A 37 -7.06 0.91 -5.76
CA GLU A 37 -8.24 1.72 -5.42
C GLU A 37 -9.52 1.13 -6.02
N ALA A 38 -9.49 0.70 -7.28
CA ALA A 38 -10.64 0.07 -7.93
C ALA A 38 -11.08 -1.23 -7.24
N HIS A 39 -10.13 -2.10 -6.85
CA HIS A 39 -10.44 -3.32 -6.12
C HIS A 39 -11.00 -3.04 -4.73
N LEU A 40 -10.46 -2.05 -4.02
CA LEU A 40 -10.98 -1.62 -2.72
C LEU A 40 -12.40 -1.06 -2.83
N ALA A 41 -12.67 -0.21 -3.83
CA ALA A 41 -13.99 0.33 -4.10
C ALA A 41 -15.03 -0.76 -4.42
N ALA A 42 -14.60 -1.84 -5.07
CA ALA A 42 -15.42 -3.02 -5.34
C ALA A 42 -15.57 -3.97 -4.12
N GLY A 43 -14.89 -3.71 -3.01
CA GLY A 43 -14.85 -4.59 -1.84
C GLY A 43 -14.02 -5.86 -2.03
N ASP A 44 -13.28 -6.00 -3.14
CA ASP A 44 -12.41 -7.14 -3.41
C ASP A 44 -11.03 -6.94 -2.75
N VAL A 45 -11.00 -7.11 -1.43
CA VAL A 45 -9.79 -6.94 -0.60
C VAL A 45 -8.68 -7.90 -1.03
N ALA A 46 -9.02 -9.10 -1.52
CA ALA A 46 -8.03 -10.08 -1.94
C ALA A 46 -7.31 -9.65 -3.22
N SER A 47 -8.03 -9.11 -4.20
CA SER A 47 -7.40 -8.54 -5.39
C SER A 47 -6.67 -7.23 -5.10
N ALA A 48 -7.18 -6.40 -4.19
CA ALA A 48 -6.46 -5.21 -3.72
C ALA A 48 -5.10 -5.57 -3.11
N MET A 49 -5.04 -6.55 -2.20
CA MET A 49 -3.78 -7.00 -1.59
C MET A 49 -2.82 -7.60 -2.63
N ARG A 50 -3.32 -8.34 -3.64
CA ARG A 50 -2.47 -8.86 -4.73
C ARG A 50 -1.93 -7.77 -5.65
N ALA A 51 -2.72 -6.71 -5.88
CA ALA A 51 -2.30 -5.57 -6.69
C ALA A 51 -1.35 -4.63 -5.94
N TYR A 52 -1.41 -4.59 -4.61
CA TYR A 52 -0.55 -3.77 -3.77
C TYR A 52 0.89 -4.31 -3.75
N ARG A 53 1.77 -3.67 -4.53
CA ARG A 53 3.21 -4.05 -4.66
C ARG A 53 4.13 -3.36 -3.64
N GLY A 54 3.56 -2.69 -2.66
CA GLY A 54 4.28 -1.87 -1.69
C GLY A 54 4.04 -0.37 -1.88
N PRO A 55 4.79 0.48 -1.15
CA PRO A 55 4.48 1.91 -1.07
C PRO A 55 4.63 2.61 -2.42
N LEU A 56 3.64 3.45 -2.78
CA LEU A 56 3.65 4.23 -4.02
C LEU A 56 4.85 5.18 -4.11
N LEU A 57 5.70 4.99 -5.13
CA LEU A 57 6.85 5.84 -5.44
C LEU A 57 7.73 6.16 -4.20
N PRO A 58 8.30 5.16 -3.50
CA PRO A 58 8.76 5.28 -2.11
C PRO A 58 9.84 6.34 -1.88
N ARG A 59 10.62 6.68 -2.92
CA ARG A 59 11.68 7.70 -2.88
C ARG A 59 11.20 9.13 -3.12
N SER A 60 9.95 9.32 -3.53
CA SER A 60 9.40 10.65 -3.78
C SER A 60 9.03 11.34 -2.47
N VAL A 61 9.44 12.60 -2.33
CA VAL A 61 9.12 13.49 -1.21
C VAL A 61 8.09 14.56 -1.58
N ALA A 62 7.52 14.48 -2.80
CA ALA A 62 6.51 15.44 -3.24
C ALA A 62 5.26 15.33 -2.36
N PRO A 63 4.75 16.43 -1.76
CA PRO A 63 3.67 16.35 -0.77
C PRO A 63 2.41 15.62 -1.26
N GLY A 64 2.05 15.79 -2.53
CA GLY A 64 0.91 15.07 -3.13
C GLY A 64 1.13 13.56 -3.25
N VAL A 65 2.37 13.14 -3.54
CA VAL A 65 2.73 11.73 -3.64
C VAL A 65 2.79 11.08 -2.26
N VAL A 66 3.32 11.78 -1.26
CA VAL A 66 3.36 11.29 0.13
C VAL A 66 1.94 11.05 0.65
N ARG A 67 1.05 12.03 0.52
CA ARG A 67 -0.36 11.87 0.94
C ARG A 67 -1.06 10.72 0.22
N LEU A 68 -0.84 10.58 -1.08
CA LEU A 68 -1.47 9.50 -1.86
C LEU A 68 -0.93 8.13 -1.43
N ARG A 69 0.37 8.01 -1.19
CA ARG A 69 1.01 6.79 -0.66
C ARG A 69 0.40 6.39 0.68
N GLU A 70 0.32 7.34 1.62
CA GLU A 70 -0.26 7.11 2.95
C GLU A 70 -1.73 6.69 2.87
N SER A 71 -2.52 7.31 1.98
CA SER A 71 -3.93 6.96 1.77
C SER A 71 -4.07 5.51 1.27
N ILE A 72 -3.39 5.17 0.17
CA ILE A 72 -3.49 3.82 -0.42
C ILE A 72 -3.05 2.74 0.57
N GLU A 73 -1.91 2.95 1.25
CA GLU A 73 -1.41 1.98 2.23
C GLU A 73 -2.38 1.83 3.41
N GLY A 74 -2.90 2.95 3.93
CA GLY A 74 -3.89 2.97 5.02
C GLY A 74 -5.21 2.30 4.64
N ASP A 75 -5.69 2.51 3.42
CA ASP A 75 -6.94 1.92 2.92
C ASP A 75 -6.82 0.40 2.74
N VAL A 76 -5.70 -0.07 2.16
CA VAL A 76 -5.39 -1.51 2.06
C VAL A 76 -5.32 -2.13 3.45
N ARG A 77 -4.54 -1.53 4.37
CA ARG A 77 -4.40 -1.99 5.76
C ARG A 77 -5.75 -2.11 6.44
N THR A 78 -6.57 -1.07 6.35
CA THR A 78 -7.89 -1.00 6.98
C THR A 78 -8.84 -2.05 6.41
N ALA A 79 -8.84 -2.24 5.09
CA ALA A 79 -9.66 -3.25 4.44
C ALA A 79 -9.27 -4.68 4.87
N ILE A 80 -7.97 -4.96 5.00
CA ILE A 80 -7.48 -6.27 5.46
C ILE A 80 -7.87 -6.51 6.92
N LEU A 81 -7.64 -5.55 7.82
CA LEU A 81 -8.06 -5.64 9.22
C LEU A 81 -9.56 -5.94 9.35
N ARG A 82 -10.39 -5.18 8.63
CA ARG A 82 -11.86 -5.34 8.63
C ARG A 82 -12.34 -6.64 8.03
N SER A 83 -11.58 -7.22 7.09
CA SER A 83 -11.97 -8.47 6.44
C SER A 83 -11.98 -9.68 7.38
N GLY A 84 -11.23 -9.62 8.50
CA GLY A 84 -11.08 -10.76 9.42
C GLY A 84 -10.45 -12.00 8.79
N ARG A 85 -9.80 -11.87 7.63
CA ARG A 85 -9.25 -12.99 6.86
C ARG A 85 -7.78 -13.24 7.20
N ALA A 86 -7.51 -14.36 7.88
CA ALA A 86 -6.16 -14.72 8.30
C ALA A 86 -5.15 -14.83 7.15
N ASP A 87 -5.59 -15.25 5.95
CA ASP A 87 -4.74 -15.37 4.76
C ASP A 87 -4.31 -14.00 4.23
N LEU A 88 -5.20 -13.00 4.26
CA LEU A 88 -4.88 -11.62 3.86
C LEU A 88 -4.04 -10.91 4.92
N MET A 89 -4.33 -11.11 6.20
CA MET A 89 -3.49 -10.61 7.30
C MET A 89 -2.07 -11.17 7.19
N SER A 90 -1.95 -12.47 6.92
CA SER A 90 -0.68 -13.15 6.62
C SER A 90 0.07 -12.54 5.42
N ALA A 91 -0.64 -12.18 4.36
CA ALA A 91 -0.02 -11.56 3.20
C ALA A 91 0.51 -10.16 3.52
N TRP A 92 -0.27 -9.37 4.28
CA TRP A 92 0.12 -8.04 4.76
C TRP A 92 1.35 -8.09 5.65
N THR A 93 1.34 -8.92 6.69
CA THR A 93 2.41 -9.00 7.69
C THR A 93 3.72 -9.54 7.16
N ARG A 94 3.72 -10.17 5.97
CA ARG A 94 4.92 -10.55 5.23
C ARG A 94 5.39 -9.49 4.21
N SER A 95 4.62 -8.44 4.00
CA SER A 95 4.99 -7.33 3.13
C SER A 95 5.88 -6.32 3.86
N ALA A 96 6.63 -5.51 3.12
CA ALA A 96 7.45 -4.45 3.70
C ALA A 96 6.63 -3.41 4.48
N SER A 97 5.39 -3.12 4.05
CA SER A 97 4.50 -2.17 4.72
C SER A 97 3.90 -2.74 6.01
N GLY A 98 3.75 -4.06 6.12
CA GLY A 98 3.05 -4.71 7.24
C GLY A 98 3.94 -5.45 8.23
N ALA A 99 5.25 -5.55 7.99
CA ALA A 99 6.17 -6.34 8.81
C ALA A 99 6.16 -5.94 10.30
N ASP A 100 6.06 -4.63 10.56
CA ASP A 100 6.04 -4.06 11.91
C ASP A 100 4.64 -3.56 12.33
N ASP A 101 3.59 -4.00 11.64
CA ASP A 101 2.20 -3.65 11.97
C ASP A 101 1.70 -4.46 13.17
N TYR A 102 2.00 -3.94 14.37
CA TYR A 102 1.67 -4.57 15.64
C TYR A 102 0.17 -4.94 15.78
N GLU A 103 -0.72 -4.02 15.37
CA GLU A 103 -2.16 -4.25 15.46
C GLU A 103 -2.60 -5.38 14.51
N MET A 104 -2.03 -5.45 13.30
CA MET A 104 -2.31 -6.54 12.37
C MET A 104 -1.84 -7.88 12.92
N TRP A 105 -0.66 -7.95 13.54
CA TRP A 105 -0.19 -9.18 14.18
C TRP A 105 -1.11 -9.64 15.32
N LEU A 106 -1.56 -8.71 16.19
CA LEU A 106 -2.55 -9.01 17.23
C LEU A 106 -3.90 -9.45 16.66
N ALA A 107 -4.36 -8.81 15.57
CA ALA A 107 -5.58 -9.21 14.88
C ALA A 107 -5.45 -10.62 14.28
N GLN A 108 -4.33 -10.90 13.61
CA GLN A 108 -4.05 -12.21 13.05
C GLN A 108 -4.04 -13.29 14.12
N ALA A 109 -3.38 -13.06 15.27
CA ALA A 109 -3.36 -14.01 16.38
C ALA A 109 -4.77 -14.36 16.88
N ARG A 110 -5.67 -13.38 16.96
CA ARG A 110 -7.07 -13.57 17.38
C ARG A 110 -7.89 -14.39 16.38
N VAL A 111 -7.62 -14.22 15.09
CA VAL A 111 -8.33 -14.96 14.03
C VAL A 111 -7.79 -16.39 13.88
N LEU A 112 -6.50 -16.60 14.14
CA LEU A 112 -5.90 -17.93 14.11
C LEU A 112 -6.44 -18.80 15.24
N GLY A 113 -6.93 -19.99 14.89
CA GLY A 113 -7.28 -21.00 15.89
C GLY A 113 -6.04 -21.56 16.61
N PRO A 114 -6.21 -22.16 17.81
CA PRO A 114 -5.11 -22.67 18.63
C PRO A 114 -4.29 -23.79 17.97
N GLY A 115 -4.83 -24.49 16.98
CA GLY A 115 -4.13 -25.52 16.20
C GLY A 115 -3.39 -25.00 14.96
N SER A 116 -3.38 -23.69 14.72
CA SER A 116 -2.74 -23.13 13.53
C SER A 116 -1.21 -23.28 13.59
N PRO A 117 -0.55 -23.83 12.55
CA PRO A 117 0.91 -23.91 12.50
C PRO A 117 1.57 -22.54 12.36
N LEU A 118 0.82 -21.49 12.01
CA LEU A 118 1.33 -20.11 11.91
C LEU A 118 1.35 -19.41 13.26
N LEU A 119 0.66 -19.93 14.27
CA LEU A 119 0.52 -19.26 15.57
C LEU A 119 1.86 -19.01 16.28
N PRO A 120 2.82 -19.96 16.31
CA PRO A 120 4.13 -19.71 16.91
C PRO A 120 4.91 -18.58 16.22
N LEU A 121 4.80 -18.45 14.90
CA LEU A 121 5.43 -17.37 14.14
C LEU A 121 4.82 -16.02 14.51
N VAL A 122 3.48 -15.94 14.54
CA VAL A 122 2.76 -14.71 14.89
C VAL A 122 3.11 -14.27 16.32
N GLN A 123 3.11 -15.21 17.27
CA GLN A 123 3.48 -14.93 18.67
C GLN A 123 4.92 -14.44 18.80
N ASN A 124 5.87 -15.03 18.07
CA ASN A 124 7.26 -14.60 18.07
C ASN A 124 7.41 -13.15 17.56
N GLN A 125 6.67 -12.76 16.51
CA GLN A 125 6.69 -11.40 15.99
C GLN A 125 6.08 -10.40 16.97
N ILE A 126 4.97 -10.74 17.63
CA ILE A 126 4.39 -9.90 18.68
C ILE A 126 5.41 -9.69 19.81
N GLN A 127 6.06 -10.75 20.30
CA GLN A 127 7.10 -10.67 21.34
C GLN A 127 8.34 -9.88 20.90
N ARG A 128 8.69 -9.90 19.61
CA ARG A 128 9.75 -9.04 19.07
C ARG A 128 9.33 -7.58 19.18
N LEU A 129 8.15 -7.24 18.66
CA LEU A 129 7.63 -5.87 18.67
C LEU A 129 7.39 -5.36 20.10
N ASP A 130 6.92 -6.19 21.03
CA ASP A 130 6.77 -5.84 22.45
C ASP A 130 8.11 -5.44 23.09
N ARG A 131 9.23 -6.05 22.68
CA ARG A 131 10.57 -5.69 23.17
C ARG A 131 11.11 -4.42 22.53
N GLU A 132 10.73 -4.12 21.29
CA GLU A 132 11.15 -2.92 20.57
C GLU A 132 10.33 -1.69 20.98
N LEU A 133 9.04 -1.88 21.30
CA LEU A 133 8.08 -0.83 21.64
C LEU A 133 7.79 -0.70 23.15
N GLY A 134 8.26 -1.66 23.95
CA GLY A 134 8.07 -1.68 25.40
C GLY A 134 8.71 -0.48 26.10
N PRO A 135 8.20 -0.08 27.29
CA PRO A 135 8.64 1.13 27.97
C PRO A 135 10.11 1.02 28.36
N ALA A 136 10.86 2.10 28.12
CA ALA A 136 12.14 2.33 28.78
C ALA A 136 11.99 2.34 30.31
#